data_AF-A0A401XME0-F1
#
_entry.id   AF-A0A401XME0-F1
#
_cell.length_a   1.000
_cell.length_b   1.000
_cell.length_c   1.000
_cell.angle_alpha   90.00
_cell.angle_beta   90.00
_cell.angle_gamma   90.00
#
_symmetry.space_group_name_H-M   'P 1'
#
loop_
_entity.id
_entity.type
_entity.pdbx_description
1 polymer ?
#
loop_
_entity_poly.entity_id
_entity_poly.type
_entity_poly.pdbx_seq_one_letter_code
_entity_poly.pdbx_strand_id
1 'polypeptide(L)'
;MKTLLQVSLANHHAKANFQKKNIEYQYFMLYKLVKNSSIFGKIFQNLEAKWIVLFLLAIGLKAHAQMEELKQLANAFYQANADKYDRKLYNLASRDHGKIRETAPVSTFEMLLTRKDKNPETGKRCRIYLTIYYYSDPDECRSAAEVWFKKFIRNSSIKPNRKSKITDPEAQYYILFNREYILIMDMPCYEWEKEEWNTVKKSLLKVFEESQSKALEIDCGTGTVIWSLNSF
;
A
#
# COMPACT_ATOMS: atom_id res chain seq x y z
N MET A 1 19.65 -22.85 21.10
CA MET A 1 19.70 -22.17 19.79
C MET A 1 19.18 -23.04 18.62
N LYS A 2 19.29 -24.38 18.65
CA LYS A 2 18.71 -25.28 17.63
C LYS A 2 17.17 -25.33 17.59
N THR A 3 16.49 -25.02 18.70
CA THR A 3 15.02 -25.14 18.84
C THR A 3 14.21 -23.99 18.21
N LEU A 4 14.78 -22.77 18.11
CA LEU A 4 14.09 -21.61 17.51
C LEU A 4 14.10 -21.63 15.98
N LEU A 5 15.11 -22.25 15.36
CA LEU A 5 15.21 -22.41 13.90
C LEU A 5 14.19 -23.43 13.36
N GLN A 6 13.88 -24.49 14.11
CA GLN A 6 12.90 -25.50 13.68
C GLN A 6 11.45 -24.97 13.68
N VAL A 7 11.09 -24.07 14.60
CA VAL A 7 9.76 -23.46 14.67
C VAL A 7 9.53 -22.46 13.52
N SER A 8 10.57 -21.74 13.09
CA SER A 8 10.51 -20.81 11.95
C SER A 8 10.31 -21.54 10.61
N LEU A 9 11.02 -22.64 10.39
CA LEU A 9 10.88 -23.48 9.19
C LEU A 9 9.51 -24.18 9.11
N ALA A 10 8.97 -24.65 10.24
CA ALA A 10 7.62 -25.22 10.29
C ALA A 10 6.53 -24.19 9.95
N ASN A 11 6.67 -22.95 10.40
CA ASN A 11 5.72 -21.87 10.10
C ASN A 11 5.78 -21.39 8.64
N HIS A 12 6.96 -21.43 8.00
CA HIS A 12 7.10 -21.14 6.57
C HIS A 12 6.50 -22.23 5.69
N HIS A 13 6.70 -23.51 6.04
CA HIS A 13 6.05 -24.62 5.34
C HIS A 13 4.52 -24.62 5.50
N ALA A 14 4.01 -24.24 6.67
CA ALA A 14 2.58 -24.14 6.92
C ALA A 14 1.92 -23.00 6.12
N LYS A 15 2.55 -21.83 6.02
CA LYS A 15 2.04 -20.71 5.21
C LYS A 15 2.09 -20.99 3.70
N ALA A 16 3.13 -21.65 3.21
CA ALA A 16 3.22 -22.05 1.80
C ALA A 16 2.14 -23.10 1.43
N ASN A 17 1.87 -24.06 2.32
CA ASN A 17 0.81 -25.05 2.12
C ASN A 17 -0.60 -24.45 2.22
N PHE A 18 -0.80 -23.43 3.06
CA PHE A 18 -2.07 -22.72 3.15
C PHE A 18 -2.35 -21.88 1.89
N GLN A 19 -1.34 -21.17 1.38
CA GLN A 19 -1.44 -20.43 0.11
C GLN A 19 -1.71 -21.36 -1.07
N LYS A 20 -1.02 -22.51 -1.14
CA LYS A 20 -1.23 -23.50 -2.21
C LYS A 20 -2.64 -24.12 -2.18
N LYS A 21 -3.14 -24.46 -0.98
CA LYS A 21 -4.53 -24.93 -0.82
C LYS A 21 -5.54 -23.86 -1.19
N ASN A 22 -5.32 -22.59 -0.84
CA ASN A 22 -6.26 -21.52 -1.16
C ASN A 22 -6.36 -21.27 -2.67
N ILE A 23 -5.23 -21.40 -3.39
CA ILE A 23 -5.20 -21.36 -4.85
C ILE A 23 -5.95 -22.55 -5.45
N GLU A 24 -5.68 -23.79 -4.99
CA GLU A 24 -6.40 -24.99 -5.46
C GLU A 24 -7.92 -24.89 -5.22
N TYR A 25 -8.36 -24.33 -4.08
CA TYR A 25 -9.77 -24.11 -3.79
C TYR A 25 -10.41 -23.03 -4.68
N GLN A 26 -9.70 -21.96 -5.02
CA GLN A 26 -10.20 -20.96 -5.96
C GLN A 26 -10.33 -21.53 -7.39
N TYR A 27 -9.36 -22.32 -7.85
CA TYR A 27 -9.47 -23.04 -9.12
C TYR A 27 -10.65 -24.02 -9.14
N PHE A 28 -10.88 -24.75 -8.05
CA PHE A 28 -12.01 -25.68 -7.95
C PHE A 28 -13.37 -24.96 -7.94
N MET A 29 -13.49 -23.84 -7.23
CA MET A 29 -14.72 -23.04 -7.20
C MET A 29 -15.03 -22.38 -8.55
N LEU A 30 -14.01 -21.84 -9.22
CA LEU A 30 -14.14 -21.30 -10.59
C LEU A 30 -14.54 -22.39 -11.59
N TYR A 31 -13.93 -23.58 -11.50
CA TYR A 31 -14.31 -24.72 -12.36
C TYR A 31 -15.76 -25.16 -12.14
N LYS A 32 -16.23 -25.15 -10.88
CA LYS A 32 -17.62 -25.50 -10.53
C LYS A 32 -18.63 -24.46 -11.02
N LEU A 33 -18.28 -23.17 -10.95
CA LEU A 33 -19.10 -22.06 -11.45
C LEU A 33 -19.23 -22.08 -12.98
N VAL A 34 -18.13 -22.34 -13.69
CA VAL A 34 -18.13 -22.46 -15.16
C VAL A 34 -18.95 -23.67 -15.62
N LYS A 35 -18.89 -24.79 -14.89
CA LYS A 35 -19.60 -26.02 -15.24
C LYS A 35 -21.11 -25.98 -14.97
N ASN A 36 -21.59 -25.10 -14.08
CA ASN A 36 -22.99 -25.06 -13.65
C ASN A 36 -23.85 -23.98 -14.33
N SER A 37 -23.31 -23.25 -15.31
CA SER A 37 -24.08 -22.28 -16.08
C SER A 37 -24.49 -22.86 -17.45
N SER A 38 -25.78 -23.13 -17.64
CA SER A 38 -26.32 -23.72 -18.88
C SER A 38 -26.14 -22.84 -20.12
N ILE A 39 -25.83 -21.56 -19.92
CA ILE A 39 -25.61 -20.55 -20.97
C ILE A 39 -24.17 -20.63 -21.51
N PHE A 40 -23.18 -21.02 -20.70
CA PHE A 40 -21.78 -21.14 -21.15
C PHE A 40 -21.52 -22.44 -21.93
N GLY A 41 -22.32 -23.48 -21.69
CA GLY A 41 -22.11 -24.80 -22.30
C GLY A 41 -22.23 -24.86 -23.83
N LYS A 42 -22.87 -23.89 -24.49
CA LYS A 42 -23.00 -23.86 -25.96
C LYS A 42 -22.04 -22.88 -26.66
N ILE A 43 -21.66 -21.79 -26.01
CA ILE A 43 -20.76 -20.78 -26.60
C ILE A 43 -19.29 -21.22 -26.48
N PHE A 44 -18.95 -22.07 -25.51
CA PHE A 44 -17.57 -22.49 -25.24
C PHE A 44 -17.17 -23.86 -25.80
N GLN A 45 -18.02 -24.54 -26.57
CA GLN A 45 -17.68 -25.85 -27.14
C GLN A 45 -16.67 -25.79 -28.29
N ASN A 46 -16.51 -24.63 -28.95
CA ASN A 46 -15.61 -24.46 -30.10
C ASN A 46 -14.44 -23.50 -29.85
N LEU A 47 -14.39 -22.81 -28.70
CA LEU A 47 -13.20 -22.06 -28.29
C LEU A 47 -12.30 -23.04 -27.53
N GLU A 48 -11.24 -23.54 -28.18
CA GLU A 48 -10.35 -24.52 -27.55
C GLU A 48 -9.99 -24.05 -26.14
N ALA A 49 -10.26 -24.87 -25.12
CA ALA A 49 -10.01 -24.56 -23.70
C ALA A 49 -8.59 -24.02 -23.44
N LYS A 50 -7.65 -24.29 -24.35
CA LYS A 50 -6.30 -23.71 -24.43
C LYS A 50 -6.31 -22.17 -24.43
N TRP A 51 -7.21 -21.51 -25.16
CA TRP A 51 -7.28 -20.05 -25.22
C TRP A 51 -7.78 -19.43 -23.93
N ILE A 52 -8.71 -20.08 -23.23
CA ILE A 52 -9.21 -19.62 -21.92
C ILE A 52 -8.09 -19.71 -20.87
N VAL A 53 -7.34 -20.81 -20.86
CA VAL A 53 -6.19 -20.99 -19.96
C VAL A 53 -5.09 -19.97 -20.26
N LEU A 54 -4.78 -19.72 -21.54
CA LEU A 54 -3.80 -18.73 -21.96
C LEU A 54 -4.23 -17.30 -21.56
N PHE A 55 -5.51 -16.97 -21.72
CA PHE A 55 -6.06 -15.67 -21.34
C PHE A 55 -6.03 -15.45 -19.82
N LEU A 56 -6.38 -16.46 -19.02
CA LEU A 56 -6.28 -16.40 -17.56
C LEU A 56 -4.81 -16.26 -17.09
N LEU A 57 -3.87 -16.94 -17.75
CA LEU A 57 -2.44 -16.81 -17.46
C LEU A 57 -1.93 -15.38 -17.75
N ALA A 58 -2.38 -14.78 -18.86
CA ALA A 58 -1.98 -13.43 -19.25
C ALA A 58 -2.46 -12.34 -18.28
N ILE A 59 -3.62 -12.52 -17.63
CA ILE A 59 -4.13 -11.58 -16.62
C ILE A 59 -3.27 -11.60 -15.35
N GLY A 60 -2.86 -12.79 -14.89
CA GLY A 60 -2.04 -12.93 -13.69
C GLY A 60 -0.64 -12.30 -13.81
N LEU A 61 -0.07 -12.27 -15.01
CA LEU A 61 1.25 -11.68 -15.26
C LEU A 61 1.26 -10.15 -15.11
N LYS A 62 0.16 -9.46 -15.45
CA LYS A 62 0.08 -8.00 -15.37
C LYS A 62 0.12 -7.50 -13.92
N ALA A 63 -0.66 -8.11 -13.04
CA ALA A 63 -0.71 -7.74 -11.63
C ALA A 63 0.65 -7.96 -10.93
N HIS A 64 1.37 -9.01 -11.30
CA HIS A 64 2.72 -9.26 -10.76
C HIS A 64 3.75 -8.23 -11.25
N ALA A 65 3.68 -7.78 -12.50
CA ALA A 65 4.61 -6.79 -13.05
C ALA A 65 4.44 -5.41 -12.38
N GLN A 66 3.21 -4.95 -12.21
CA GLN A 66 2.92 -3.64 -11.59
C GLN A 66 3.36 -3.59 -10.11
N MET A 67 3.18 -4.69 -9.37
CA MET A 67 3.67 -4.78 -8.00
C MET A 67 5.20 -4.74 -7.90
N GLU A 68 5.89 -5.31 -8.88
CA GLU A 68 7.35 -5.28 -8.90
C GLU A 68 7.90 -3.88 -9.23
N GLU A 69 7.24 -3.15 -10.13
CA GLU A 69 7.52 -1.74 -10.39
C GLU A 69 7.38 -0.88 -9.12
N LEU A 70 6.30 -1.06 -8.35
CA LEU A 70 6.11 -0.33 -7.08
C LEU A 70 7.22 -0.63 -6.06
N LYS A 71 7.69 -1.88 -5.98
CA LYS A 71 8.84 -2.22 -5.13
C LYS A 71 10.13 -1.60 -5.63
N GLN A 72 10.32 -1.51 -6.95
CA GLN A 72 11.49 -0.84 -7.54
C GLN A 72 11.48 0.65 -7.21
N LEU A 73 10.34 1.32 -7.32
CA LEU A 73 10.17 2.71 -6.91
C LEU A 73 10.43 2.89 -5.40
N ALA A 74 9.87 2.03 -4.55
CA ALA A 74 10.14 2.07 -3.11
C ALA A 74 11.61 1.83 -2.79
N ASN A 75 12.29 0.97 -3.55
CA ASN A 75 13.72 0.76 -3.42
C ASN A 75 14.51 1.99 -3.89
N ALA A 76 14.14 2.62 -5.00
CA ALA A 76 14.77 3.85 -5.48
C ALA A 76 14.63 4.99 -4.46
N PHE A 77 13.44 5.14 -3.86
CA PHE A 77 13.21 6.06 -2.76
C PHE A 77 14.09 5.75 -1.56
N TYR A 78 14.25 4.48 -1.17
CA TYR A 78 15.21 4.11 -0.13
C TYR A 78 16.65 4.47 -0.52
N GLN A 79 17.11 4.13 -1.72
CA GLN A 79 18.47 4.41 -2.18
C GLN A 79 18.78 5.91 -2.15
N ALA A 80 17.81 6.76 -2.50
CA ALA A 80 17.94 8.21 -2.44
C ALA A 80 18.12 8.76 -1.01
N ASN A 81 17.85 7.95 0.03
CA ASN A 81 17.95 8.32 1.44
C ASN A 81 18.84 7.35 2.24
N ALA A 82 19.58 6.45 1.56
CA ALA A 82 20.28 5.33 2.19
C ALA A 82 21.55 5.76 2.95
N ASP A 83 22.03 6.98 2.71
CA ASP A 83 23.09 7.61 3.49
C ASP A 83 22.63 7.88 4.94
N LYS A 84 21.41 8.40 5.11
CA LYS A 84 20.85 8.82 6.40
C LYS A 84 19.97 7.78 7.09
N TYR A 85 19.40 6.85 6.34
CA TYR A 85 18.39 5.93 6.86
C TYR A 85 18.77 4.45 6.71
N ASP A 86 18.41 3.67 7.73
CA ASP A 86 18.31 2.22 7.66
C ASP A 86 16.87 1.83 7.30
N ARG A 87 16.72 0.71 6.57
CA ARG A 87 15.40 0.20 6.13
C ARG A 87 14.99 -1.07 6.87
N LYS A 88 13.71 -1.15 7.23
CA LYS A 88 13.05 -2.37 7.71
C LYS A 88 11.78 -2.64 6.89
N LEU A 89 11.60 -3.90 6.45
CA LEU A 89 10.48 -4.33 5.60
C LEU A 89 9.54 -5.34 6.27
N TYR A 90 9.94 -5.94 7.39
CA TYR A 90 9.21 -7.03 8.04
C TYR A 90 8.96 -6.70 9.51
N ASN A 91 7.91 -7.29 10.11
CA ASN A 91 7.56 -7.07 11.52
C ASN A 91 7.38 -5.57 11.84
N LEU A 92 6.64 -4.88 10.97
CA LEU A 92 6.24 -3.49 11.15
C LEU A 92 4.97 -3.45 12.00
N ALA A 93 4.87 -2.45 12.86
CA ALA A 93 3.65 -2.21 13.62
C ALA A 93 2.58 -1.66 12.66
N SER A 94 1.32 -2.10 12.83
CA SER A 94 0.21 -1.54 12.06
C SER A 94 0.08 -0.05 12.39
N ARG A 95 -0.10 0.76 11.35
CA ARG A 95 -0.36 2.20 11.44
C ARG A 95 -1.86 2.46 11.31
N ASP A 96 -2.36 3.51 11.97
CA ASP A 96 -3.73 3.97 11.78
C ASP A 96 -3.84 4.77 10.49
N HIS A 97 -4.17 4.08 9.41
CA HIS A 97 -4.53 4.69 8.13
C HIS A 97 -6.05 4.72 7.93
N GLY A 98 -6.83 4.73 9.01
CA GLY A 98 -8.27 4.53 8.95
C GLY A 98 -8.62 3.16 8.34
N LYS A 99 -9.68 3.13 7.53
CA LYS A 99 -10.21 1.88 6.94
C LYS A 99 -9.77 1.59 5.50
N ILE A 100 -8.65 2.15 5.05
CA ILE A 100 -8.10 1.85 3.72
C ILE A 100 -7.74 0.36 3.53
N ARG A 101 -7.45 -0.39 4.60
CA ARG A 101 -7.25 -1.84 4.47
C ARG A 101 -8.55 -2.60 4.17
N GLU A 102 -9.70 -2.01 4.52
CA GLU A 102 -11.02 -2.59 4.28
C GLU A 102 -11.53 -2.32 2.86
N THR A 103 -10.83 -1.47 2.07
CA THR A 103 -11.17 -1.20 0.66
C THR A 103 -10.60 -2.24 -0.29
N ALA A 104 -10.16 -3.39 0.24
CA ALA A 104 -9.68 -4.56 -0.50
C ALA A 104 -8.57 -4.26 -1.54
N PRO A 105 -7.46 -3.61 -1.15
CA PRO A 105 -6.32 -3.47 -2.04
C PRO A 105 -5.81 -4.85 -2.47
N VAL A 106 -5.42 -4.99 -3.74
CA VAL A 106 -4.86 -6.22 -4.30
C VAL A 106 -3.59 -6.62 -3.56
N SER A 107 -2.80 -5.61 -3.15
CA SER A 107 -1.59 -5.82 -2.37
C SER A 107 -1.23 -4.56 -1.60
N THR A 108 -0.42 -4.75 -0.55
CA THR A 108 0.11 -3.67 0.28
C THR A 108 1.61 -3.85 0.45
N PHE A 109 2.37 -2.79 0.18
CA PHE A 109 3.80 -2.73 0.45
C PHE A 109 4.07 -1.79 1.61
N GLU A 110 4.89 -2.22 2.57
CA GLU A 110 5.21 -1.45 3.77
C GLU A 110 6.71 -1.38 3.98
N MET A 111 7.19 -0.19 4.35
CA MET A 111 8.59 0.07 4.62
C MET A 111 8.72 1.06 5.77
N LEU A 112 9.67 0.81 6.68
CA LEU A 112 10.09 1.74 7.71
C LEU A 112 11.51 2.20 7.41
N LEU A 113 11.70 3.52 7.36
CA LEU A 113 12.99 4.18 7.37
C LEU A 113 13.28 4.67 8.79
N THR A 114 14.43 4.29 9.34
CA THR A 114 14.90 4.76 10.66
C THR A 114 16.19 5.52 10.47
N ARG A 115 16.25 6.77 10.95
CA ARG A 115 17.44 7.59 10.86
C ARG A 115 18.60 6.92 11.62
N LYS A 116 19.80 6.92 11.03
CA LYS A 116 20.98 6.24 11.60
C LYS A 116 21.47 6.95 12.85
N ASP A 117 21.55 8.28 12.77
CA ASP A 117 21.87 9.17 13.88
C ASP A 117 20.66 9.38 14.79
N LYS A 118 20.95 9.68 16.06
CA LYS A 118 19.95 10.09 17.05
C LYS A 118 19.84 11.60 17.02
N ASN A 119 18.63 12.12 17.18
CA ASN A 119 18.45 13.52 17.50
C ASN A 119 19.19 13.83 18.83
N PRO A 120 20.05 14.88 18.86
CA PRO A 120 20.87 15.19 20.02
C PRO A 120 20.07 15.69 21.23
N GLU A 121 18.90 16.31 21.01
CA GLU A 121 18.03 16.85 22.06
C GLU A 121 17.14 15.76 22.67
N THR A 122 16.57 14.89 21.85
CA THR A 122 15.61 13.86 22.31
C THR A 122 16.25 12.49 22.54
N GLY A 123 17.45 12.26 22.02
CA GLY A 123 18.14 10.96 22.04
C GLY A 123 17.45 9.86 21.21
N LYS A 124 16.39 10.19 20.48
CA LYS A 124 15.58 9.25 19.68
C LYS A 124 15.97 9.31 18.20
N ARG A 125 15.71 8.22 17.48
CA ARG A 125 15.87 8.16 16.02
C ARG A 125 14.55 8.54 15.37
N CYS A 126 14.61 9.42 14.37
CA CYS A 126 13.46 9.76 13.56
C CYS A 126 13.02 8.54 12.74
N ARG A 127 11.71 8.27 12.66
CA ARG A 127 11.13 7.16 11.91
C ARG A 127 10.12 7.65 10.91
N ILE A 128 10.20 7.10 9.70
CA ILE A 128 9.30 7.41 8.59
C ILE A 128 8.74 6.10 8.07
N TYR A 129 7.42 6.00 8.09
CA TYR A 129 6.70 4.86 7.56
C TYR A 129 6.23 5.19 6.15
N LEU A 130 6.36 4.24 5.25
CA LEU A 130 5.85 4.29 3.89
C LEU A 130 4.94 3.08 3.69
N THR A 131 3.69 3.31 3.31
CA THR A 131 2.73 2.26 2.96
C THR A 131 2.12 2.55 1.61
N ILE A 132 2.08 1.56 0.74
CA ILE A 132 1.52 1.66 -0.61
C ILE A 132 0.39 0.64 -0.72
N TYR A 133 -0.82 1.13 -0.99
CA TYR A 133 -2.01 0.32 -1.25
C TYR A 133 -2.26 0.29 -2.76
N TYR A 134 -2.10 -0.89 -3.36
CA TYR A 134 -2.24 -1.08 -4.81
C TYR A 134 -3.60 -1.70 -5.15
N TYR A 135 -4.19 -1.25 -6.26
CA TYR A 135 -5.48 -1.68 -6.80
C TYR A 135 -5.32 -2.17 -8.23
N SER A 136 -6.20 -3.08 -8.68
CA SER A 136 -6.10 -3.72 -10.00
C SER A 136 -6.22 -2.72 -11.14
N ASP A 137 -7.05 -1.70 -10.95
CA ASP A 137 -7.37 -0.71 -11.95
C ASP A 137 -7.65 0.67 -11.33
N PRO A 138 -7.70 1.72 -12.17
CA PRO A 138 -7.82 3.09 -11.69
C PRO A 138 -9.19 3.45 -11.09
N ASP A 139 -10.26 2.80 -11.53
CA ASP A 139 -11.62 3.07 -11.06
C ASP A 139 -11.85 2.41 -9.70
N GLU A 140 -11.26 1.23 -9.47
CA GLU A 140 -11.16 0.61 -8.14
C GLU A 140 -10.37 1.50 -7.18
N CYS A 141 -9.21 2.02 -7.59
CA CYS A 141 -8.41 2.93 -6.77
C CYS A 141 -9.19 4.19 -6.36
N ARG A 142 -9.91 4.80 -7.33
CA ARG A 142 -10.75 5.98 -7.07
C ARG A 142 -11.90 5.64 -6.10
N SER A 143 -12.60 4.54 -6.35
CA SER A 143 -13.71 4.08 -5.51
C SER A 143 -13.24 3.77 -4.08
N ALA A 144 -12.07 3.14 -3.95
CA ALA A 144 -11.44 2.87 -2.66
C ALA A 144 -11.12 4.16 -1.91
N ALA A 145 -10.57 5.18 -2.59
CA ALA A 145 -10.32 6.50 -1.98
C ALA A 145 -11.63 7.13 -1.46
N GLU A 146 -12.70 7.12 -2.25
CA GLU A 146 -14.01 7.67 -1.85
C GLU A 146 -14.62 6.95 -0.64
N VAL A 147 -14.51 5.62 -0.58
CA VAL A 147 -14.93 4.83 0.58
C VAL A 147 -14.06 5.14 1.79
N TRP A 148 -12.75 5.20 1.60
CA TRP A 148 -11.78 5.49 2.66
C TRP A 148 -12.03 6.87 3.28
N PHE A 149 -12.35 7.89 2.49
CA PHE A 149 -12.67 9.24 2.99
C PHE A 149 -13.86 9.29 3.96
N LYS A 150 -14.76 8.30 3.94
CA LYS A 150 -15.87 8.20 4.92
C LYS A 150 -15.41 7.75 6.30
N LYS A 151 -14.36 6.94 6.36
CA LYS A 151 -13.77 6.41 7.60
C LYS A 151 -12.25 6.48 7.50
N PHE A 152 -11.80 7.72 7.43
CA PHE A 152 -10.43 8.11 7.23
C PHE A 152 -9.62 7.95 8.52
N ILE A 153 -8.39 8.44 8.54
CA ILE A 153 -7.49 8.42 9.70
C ILE A 153 -8.22 8.92 10.96
N ARG A 154 -8.03 8.23 12.10
CA ARG A 154 -8.73 8.48 13.37
C ARG A 154 -10.25 8.40 13.28
N ASN A 155 -10.76 7.56 12.37
CA ASN A 155 -12.19 7.39 12.09
C ASN A 155 -12.90 8.73 11.73
N SER A 156 -12.13 9.70 11.22
CA SER A 156 -12.65 10.98 10.73
C SER A 156 -13.30 10.82 9.35
N SER A 157 -14.08 11.82 8.93
CA SER A 157 -14.63 11.88 7.58
C SER A 157 -14.10 13.12 6.89
N ILE A 158 -13.55 12.96 5.69
CA ILE A 158 -13.03 14.06 4.88
C ILE A 158 -13.76 14.12 3.55
N LYS A 159 -13.78 15.31 2.93
CA LYS A 159 -14.29 15.48 1.57
C LYS A 159 -13.15 15.93 0.65
N PRO A 160 -13.06 15.38 -0.57
CA PRO A 160 -12.07 15.81 -1.56
C PRO A 160 -12.11 17.32 -1.77
N ASN A 161 -10.92 17.95 -1.83
CA ASN A 161 -10.73 19.39 -2.07
C ASN A 161 -11.46 20.32 -1.07
N ARG A 162 -11.87 19.82 0.10
CA ARG A 162 -12.47 20.65 1.15
C ARG A 162 -11.57 20.71 2.37
N LYS A 163 -11.52 21.91 2.97
CA LYS A 163 -10.88 22.10 4.28
C LYS A 163 -11.55 21.17 5.28
N SER A 164 -10.75 20.31 5.88
CA SER A 164 -11.17 19.33 6.87
C SER A 164 -10.16 19.34 8.02
N LYS A 165 -10.55 18.81 9.18
CA LYS A 165 -9.68 18.72 10.35
C LYS A 165 -9.78 17.33 10.96
N ILE A 166 -8.64 16.77 11.32
CA ILE A 166 -8.52 15.52 12.06
C ILE A 166 -8.21 15.90 13.51
N THR A 167 -9.02 15.42 14.44
CA THR A 167 -8.79 15.64 15.86
C THR A 167 -7.63 14.77 16.32
N ASP A 168 -6.64 15.40 16.96
CA ASP A 168 -5.50 14.72 17.61
C ASP A 168 -4.77 13.73 16.68
N PRO A 169 -4.14 14.22 15.60
CA PRO A 169 -3.37 13.37 14.70
C PRO A 169 -2.14 12.81 15.43
N GLU A 170 -1.91 11.50 15.32
CA GLU A 170 -0.75 10.83 15.94
C GLU A 170 0.54 10.96 15.11
N ALA A 171 0.42 11.41 13.86
CA ALA A 171 1.53 11.57 12.92
C ALA A 171 1.28 12.72 11.95
N GLN A 172 2.37 13.20 11.34
CA GLN A 172 2.34 14.02 10.15
C GLN A 172 2.14 13.05 8.99
N TYR A 173 1.17 13.30 8.12
CA TYR A 173 0.88 12.42 6.99
C TYR A 173 1.06 13.17 5.68
N TYR A 174 1.66 12.50 4.71
CA TYR A 174 1.64 12.87 3.31
C TYR A 174 1.04 11.72 2.53
N ILE A 175 -0.07 11.98 1.84
CA ILE A 175 -0.82 10.97 1.12
C ILE A 175 -0.84 11.36 -0.35
N LEU A 176 -0.35 10.46 -1.19
CA LEU A 176 -0.27 10.62 -2.64
C LEU A 176 -1.24 9.63 -3.30
N PHE A 177 -2.18 10.17 -4.07
CA PHE A 177 -3.12 9.42 -4.88
C PHE A 177 -2.59 9.39 -6.30
N ASN A 178 -2.26 8.19 -6.76
CA ASN A 178 -1.88 7.91 -8.14
C ASN A 178 -2.95 7.09 -8.83
N ARG A 179 -2.70 6.77 -10.11
CA ARG A 179 -3.68 6.10 -10.95
C ARG A 179 -4.13 4.76 -10.36
N GLU A 180 -3.20 3.93 -9.88
CA GLU A 180 -3.49 2.55 -9.43
C GLU A 180 -3.08 2.28 -7.99
N TYR A 181 -2.58 3.29 -7.27
CA TYR A 181 -2.18 3.14 -5.89
C TYR A 181 -2.39 4.40 -5.05
N ILE A 182 -2.54 4.18 -3.75
CA ILE A 182 -2.55 5.21 -2.73
C ILE A 182 -1.32 4.98 -1.87
N LEU A 183 -0.42 5.95 -1.86
CA LEU A 183 0.78 5.96 -1.03
C LEU A 183 0.53 6.83 0.19
N ILE A 184 0.94 6.34 1.35
CA ILE A 184 0.92 7.07 2.62
C ILE A 184 2.34 7.07 3.17
N MET A 185 2.90 8.26 3.35
CA MET A 185 4.09 8.48 4.15
C MET A 185 3.68 9.14 5.46
N ASP A 186 4.13 8.60 6.60
CA ASP A 186 3.81 9.16 7.90
C ASP A 186 5.01 9.17 8.86
N MET A 187 5.05 10.21 9.70
CA MET A 187 6.09 10.46 10.70
C MET A 187 5.42 10.77 12.04
N PRO A 188 5.64 9.99 13.12
CA PRO A 188 4.99 10.24 14.40
C PRO A 188 5.21 11.67 14.89
N CYS A 189 4.17 12.32 15.45
CA CYS A 189 4.26 13.75 15.78
C CYS A 189 5.34 14.08 16.82
N TYR A 190 5.63 13.17 17.74
CA TYR A 190 6.72 13.33 18.72
C TYR A 190 8.13 13.13 18.14
N GLU A 191 8.23 12.66 16.90
CA GLU A 191 9.47 12.50 16.13
C GLU A 191 9.51 13.47 14.93
N TRP A 192 8.51 14.34 14.79
CA TRP A 192 8.37 15.19 13.62
C TRP A 192 9.37 16.35 13.63
N GLU A 193 10.19 16.41 12.59
CA GLU A 193 11.14 17.49 12.34
C GLU A 193 10.84 18.07 10.95
N LYS A 194 10.50 19.36 10.89
CA LYS A 194 10.03 20.02 9.66
C LYS A 194 11.02 19.89 8.49
N GLU A 195 12.31 20.08 8.76
CA GLU A 195 13.37 20.04 7.73
C GLU A 195 13.56 18.63 7.17
N GLU A 196 13.57 17.64 8.05
CA GLU A 196 13.66 16.23 7.68
C GLU A 196 12.42 15.81 6.87
N TRP A 197 11.22 16.14 7.37
CA TRP A 197 9.97 15.88 6.68
C TRP A 197 9.96 16.45 5.26
N ASN A 198 10.36 17.72 5.09
CA ASN A 198 10.42 18.35 3.78
C ASN A 198 11.46 17.71 2.86
N THR A 199 12.61 17.32 3.40
CA THR A 199 13.66 16.63 2.64
C THR A 199 13.18 15.30 2.11
N VAL A 200 12.60 14.48 2.98
CA VAL A 200 12.12 13.14 2.62
C VAL A 200 10.88 13.22 1.72
N LYS A 201 9.96 14.16 1.97
CA LYS A 201 8.82 14.43 1.08
C LYS A 201 9.28 14.82 -0.32
N LYS A 202 10.28 15.68 -0.44
CA LYS A 202 10.86 16.06 -1.75
C LYS A 202 11.51 14.86 -2.46
N SER A 203 12.19 14.00 -1.71
CA SER A 203 12.77 12.76 -2.24
C SER A 203 11.68 11.79 -2.72
N LEU A 204 10.59 11.68 -1.97
CA LEU A 204 9.43 10.86 -2.33
C LEU A 204 8.78 11.34 -3.62
N LEU A 205 8.51 12.64 -3.73
CA LEU A 205 7.90 13.25 -4.92
C LEU A 205 8.74 13.02 -6.17
N LYS A 206 10.07 13.14 -6.09
CA LYS A 206 10.96 12.84 -7.22
C LYS A 206 10.84 11.42 -7.77
N VAL A 207 10.36 10.47 -6.95
CA VAL A 207 10.26 9.05 -7.32
C VAL A 207 8.83 8.67 -7.70
N PHE A 208 7.83 9.18 -7.00
CA PHE A 208 6.44 8.73 -7.11
C PHE A 208 5.47 9.74 -7.73
N GLU A 209 5.90 10.99 -7.95
CA GLU A 209 5.04 12.00 -8.57
C GLU A 209 4.89 11.74 -10.08
N GLU A 210 3.64 11.69 -10.50
CA GLU A 210 3.18 11.52 -11.87
C GLU A 210 2.36 12.76 -12.28
N SER A 211 2.12 12.94 -13.58
CA SER A 211 1.43 14.13 -14.10
C SER A 211 -0.01 14.31 -13.58
N GLN A 212 -0.64 13.22 -13.15
CA GLN A 212 -2.01 13.20 -12.61
C GLN A 212 -2.04 12.92 -11.10
N SER A 213 -0.89 12.92 -10.43
CA SER A 213 -0.84 12.72 -8.98
C SER A 213 -1.60 13.80 -8.26
N LYS A 214 -2.28 13.38 -7.20
CA LYS A 214 -2.98 14.28 -6.28
C LYS A 214 -2.47 14.00 -4.89
N ALA A 215 -2.37 15.03 -4.05
CA ALA A 215 -1.84 14.85 -2.72
C ALA A 215 -2.62 15.63 -1.67
N LEU A 216 -2.65 15.05 -0.49
CA LEU A 216 -3.06 15.74 0.72
C LEU A 216 -2.02 15.57 1.82
N GLU A 217 -1.93 16.56 2.69
CA GLU A 217 -1.06 16.59 3.85
C GLU A 217 -1.90 16.83 5.11
N ILE A 218 -1.54 16.15 6.19
CA ILE A 218 -2.17 16.33 7.52
C ILE A 218 -1.08 16.81 8.46
N ASP A 219 -1.31 17.99 9.03
CA ASP A 219 -0.39 18.65 9.95
C ASP A 219 -0.56 18.14 11.39
N CYS A 220 0.56 17.80 12.05
CA CYS A 220 0.58 17.35 13.44
C CYS A 220 0.04 18.39 14.44
N GLY A 221 0.39 19.67 14.27
CA GLY A 221 0.09 20.70 15.26
C GLY A 221 -1.38 21.12 15.24
N THR A 222 -1.96 21.21 14.05
CA THR A 222 -3.32 21.71 13.83
C THR A 222 -4.31 20.60 13.48
N GLY A 223 -3.86 19.45 12.98
CA GLY A 223 -4.74 18.44 12.40
C GLY A 223 -5.40 18.87 11.09
N THR A 224 -4.94 19.98 10.49
CA THR A 224 -5.54 20.51 9.26
C THR A 224 -5.21 19.61 8.08
N VAL A 225 -6.22 19.31 7.27
CA VAL A 225 -6.07 18.59 6.00
C VAL A 225 -5.89 19.61 4.87
N ILE A 226 -4.73 19.56 4.21
CA ILE A 226 -4.35 20.48 3.14
C ILE A 226 -4.18 19.69 1.84
N TRP A 227 -4.89 20.09 0.78
CA TRP A 227 -4.73 19.53 -0.56
C TRP A 227 -3.67 20.35 -1.32
N SER A 228 -2.62 19.72 -1.83
CA SER A 228 -1.41 20.43 -2.32
C SER A 228 -1.08 20.24 -3.80
N LEU A 229 -1.57 19.18 -4.45
CA LEU A 229 -1.40 18.94 -5.90
C LEU A 229 -2.75 19.04 -6.62
N ASN A 230 -2.74 19.08 -7.96
CA ASN A 230 -3.91 19.20 -8.85
C ASN A 230 -5.17 18.56 -8.21
N SER A 231 -6.21 19.37 -8.02
CA SER A 231 -7.41 19.02 -7.24
C SER A 231 -7.99 17.65 -7.60
N PHE A 232 -8.43 16.89 -6.58
CA PHE A 232 -9.10 15.57 -6.66
C PHE A 232 -10.32 15.55 -7.56
#